data_AF-A0A9X9A3S7-F1
#
_entry.id   AF-A0A9X9A3S7-F1
#
_cell.length_a   1.000
_cell.length_b   1.000
_cell.length_c   1.000
_cell.angle_alpha   90.00
_cell.angle_beta   90.00
_cell.angle_gamma   90.00
#
_symmetry.space_group_name_H-M   'P 1'
#
loop_
_entity.id
_entity.type
_entity.pdbx_description
1 polymer ?
#
loop_
_entity_poly.entity_id
_entity_poly.type
_entity_poly.pdbx_seq_one_letter_code
_entity_poly.pdbx_strand_id
1 'polypeptide(L)'
;QITYAVRDTEIDGVAIQKDDFMCIADGKIVSTNAEKVGAAKQLLEALIDEDSEIVTILQGEDATDEEVAELVEFVEEKFEDAEVEVHAGNQPVYSFIFSVE
;
A
#
# COMPACT_ATOMS: atom_id res chain seq x y z
N GLN A 1 -1.11 2.05 -4.48
CA GLN A 1 -1.92 0.81 -4.68
C GLN A 1 -1.02 -0.39 -4.46
N ILE A 2 -1.56 -1.47 -3.89
CA ILE A 2 -0.87 -2.74 -3.62
C ILE A 2 -1.62 -3.87 -4.32
N THR A 3 -0.89 -4.71 -5.05
CA THR A 3 -1.41 -5.93 -5.70
C THR A 3 -0.32 -7.00 -5.72
N TYR A 4 -0.65 -8.24 -6.07
CA TYR A 4 0.31 -9.35 -6.07
C TYR A 4 0.75 -9.73 -7.50
N ALA A 5 1.97 -10.26 -7.60
CA ALA A 5 2.58 -10.69 -8.85
C ALA A 5 2.19 -12.14 -9.18
N VAL A 6 1.67 -12.37 -10.38
CA VAL A 6 1.26 -13.72 -10.83
C VAL A 6 2.39 -14.53 -11.48
N ARG A 7 3.56 -13.91 -11.73
CA ARG A 7 4.73 -14.53 -12.34
C ARG A 7 5.99 -13.70 -12.08
N ASP A 8 7.14 -14.34 -12.23
CA ASP A 8 8.43 -13.65 -12.27
C ASP A 8 8.52 -12.78 -13.54
N THR A 9 8.93 -11.53 -13.39
CA THR A 9 9.14 -10.58 -14.50
C THR A 9 10.05 -9.45 -14.07
N GLU A 10 10.51 -8.65 -15.03
CA GLU A 10 11.14 -7.35 -14.76
C GLU A 10 10.30 -6.28 -15.46
N ILE A 11 9.93 -5.21 -14.75
CA ILE A 11 9.18 -4.07 -15.30
C ILE A 11 9.91 -2.81 -14.86
N ASP A 12 10.26 -1.95 -15.82
CA ASP A 12 10.97 -0.69 -15.59
C ASP A 12 12.27 -0.83 -14.75
N GLY A 13 12.95 -1.98 -14.85
CA GLY A 13 14.17 -2.29 -14.09
C GLY A 13 13.92 -2.78 -12.66
N VAL A 14 12.65 -2.91 -12.25
CA VAL A 14 12.26 -3.53 -10.98
C VAL A 14 12.06 -5.03 -11.19
N ALA A 15 12.85 -5.83 -10.49
CA ALA A 15 12.68 -7.28 -10.46
C ALA A 15 11.45 -7.63 -9.62
N ILE A 16 10.51 -8.37 -10.22
CA ILE A 16 9.26 -8.80 -9.61
C ILE A 16 9.29 -10.32 -9.53
N GLN A 17 9.19 -10.87 -8.32
CA GLN A 17 9.06 -12.30 -8.13
C GLN A 17 7.59 -12.68 -8.05
N LYS A 18 7.26 -13.88 -8.50
CA LYS A 18 5.94 -14.43 -8.34
C LYS A 18 5.57 -14.45 -6.85
N ASP A 19 4.31 -14.14 -6.56
CA ASP A 19 3.69 -14.11 -5.23
C ASP A 19 4.16 -12.92 -4.35
N ASP A 20 5.12 -12.12 -4.79
CA ASP A 20 5.44 -10.82 -4.16
C ASP A 20 4.30 -9.81 -4.38
N PHE A 21 4.24 -8.83 -3.49
CA PHE A 21 3.39 -7.66 -3.57
C PHE A 21 4.11 -6.50 -4.25
N MET A 22 3.47 -5.91 -5.25
CA MET A 22 3.95 -4.77 -6.01
C MET A 22 3.38 -3.47 -5.45
N CYS A 23 4.26 -2.52 -5.19
CA CYS A 23 3.90 -1.16 -4.80
C CYS A 23 3.75 -0.31 -6.06
N ILE A 24 2.55 0.22 -6.27
CA ILE A 24 2.22 1.03 -7.46
C ILE A 24 1.90 2.46 -7.02
N ALA A 25 2.67 3.42 -7.54
CA ALA A 25 2.45 4.86 -7.42
C ALA A 25 2.35 5.47 -8.82
N ASP A 26 1.36 6.32 -9.07
CA ASP A 26 1.12 6.97 -10.37
C ASP A 26 1.13 6.01 -11.58
N GLY A 27 0.60 4.80 -11.38
CA GLY A 27 0.53 3.76 -12.42
C GLY A 27 1.87 3.06 -12.73
N LYS A 28 2.92 3.33 -11.95
CA LYS A 28 4.23 2.68 -12.09
C LYS A 28 4.56 1.84 -10.87
N ILE A 29 5.24 0.72 -11.10
CA ILE A 29 5.76 -0.13 -10.03
C ILE A 29 7.02 0.55 -9.47
N VAL A 30 6.96 0.95 -8.21
CA VAL A 30 8.06 1.64 -7.53
C VAL A 30 8.91 0.72 -6.66
N SER A 31 8.33 -0.37 -6.15
CA SER A 31 9.03 -1.39 -5.38
C SER A 31 8.23 -2.69 -5.31
N THR A 32 8.84 -3.73 -4.76
CA THR A 32 8.17 -4.99 -4.41
C THR A 32 8.54 -5.44 -3.00
N ASN A 33 7.68 -6.23 -2.37
CA ASN A 33 7.93 -6.87 -1.09
C ASN A 33 7.23 -8.24 -1.04
N ALA A 34 7.84 -9.22 -0.39
CA ALA A 34 7.24 -10.54 -0.19
C ALA A 34 5.99 -10.51 0.72
N GLU A 35 5.93 -9.54 1.63
CA GLU A 35 4.84 -9.39 2.60
C GLU A 35 3.90 -8.24 2.22
N LYS A 36 2.59 -8.50 2.26
CA LYS A 36 1.56 -7.54 1.85
C LYS A 36 1.59 -6.24 2.66
N VAL A 37 1.59 -6.38 3.99
CA VAL A 37 1.66 -5.24 4.91
C VAL A 37 3.02 -4.55 4.80
N GLY A 38 4.09 -5.32 4.56
CA GLY A 38 5.42 -4.76 4.29
C GLY A 38 5.45 -3.88 3.05
N ALA A 39 4.82 -4.31 1.96
CA ALA A 39 4.65 -3.51 0.73
C ALA A 39 3.83 -2.24 1.00
N ALA A 40 2.71 -2.38 1.71
CA ALA A 40 1.84 -1.26 2.07
C ALA A 40 2.58 -0.19 2.89
N LYS A 41 3.31 -0.59 3.95
CA LYS A 41 4.14 0.33 4.76
C LYS A 41 5.19 1.04 3.91
N GLN A 42 5.94 0.31 3.09
CA GLN A 42 6.93 0.89 2.19
C GLN A 42 6.32 1.92 1.23
N LEU A 43 5.13 1.63 0.70
CA LEU A 43 4.46 2.55 -0.19
C LEU A 43 3.96 3.79 0.55
N LEU A 44 3.36 3.65 1.73
CA LEU A 44 2.92 4.78 2.56
C LEU A 44 4.10 5.70 2.91
N GLU A 45 5.25 5.13 3.29
CA GLU A 45 6.49 5.90 3.54
C GLU A 45 6.99 6.68 2.33
N ALA A 46 6.70 6.21 1.12
CA ALA A 46 7.09 6.86 -0.12
C ALA A 46 6.07 7.90 -0.61
N LEU A 47 4.82 7.83 -0.11
CA LEU A 47 3.72 8.71 -0.51
C LEU A 47 3.46 9.84 0.48
N ILE A 48 3.66 9.61 1.78
CA ILE A 48 3.38 10.58 2.85
C ILE A 48 4.61 11.44 3.10
N ASP A 49 4.41 12.75 3.10
CA ASP A 49 5.40 13.77 3.43
C ASP A 49 4.90 14.73 4.54
N GLU A 50 5.66 15.79 4.81
CA GLU A 50 5.35 16.74 5.89
C GLU A 50 4.15 17.65 5.60
N ASP A 51 3.71 17.73 4.34
CA ASP A 51 2.56 18.53 3.91
C ASP A 51 1.26 17.70 3.83
N SER A 52 1.36 16.39 4.06
CA SER A 52 0.24 15.45 3.99
C SER A 52 -0.66 15.59 5.22
N GLU A 53 -1.93 15.92 5.01
CA GLU A 53 -2.94 16.09 6.07
C GLU A 53 -3.84 14.86 6.20
N ILE A 54 -4.18 14.19 5.10
CA ILE A 54 -5.15 13.08 5.11
C ILE A 54 -4.60 11.87 4.34
N VAL A 55 -4.66 10.71 4.98
CA VAL A 55 -4.31 9.41 4.39
C VAL A 55 -5.56 8.53 4.35
N THR A 56 -6.08 8.30 3.15
CA THR A 56 -7.20 7.38 2.94
C THR A 56 -6.70 5.99 2.59
N ILE A 57 -7.11 4.97 3.35
CA ILE A 57 -6.86 3.56 3.09
C ILE A 57 -8.15 2.89 2.61
N LEU A 58 -8.14 2.43 1.36
CA LEU A 58 -9.20 1.60 0.79
C LEU A 58 -8.81 0.12 0.89
N GLN A 59 -9.55 -0.63 1.70
CA GLN A 59 -9.36 -2.08 1.89
C GLN A 59 -9.93 -2.89 0.72
N GLY A 60 -9.09 -3.75 0.14
CA GLY A 60 -9.45 -4.74 -0.88
C GLY A 60 -10.17 -5.97 -0.31
N GLU A 61 -10.67 -6.86 -1.17
CA GLU A 61 -11.33 -8.10 -0.73
C GLU A 61 -10.37 -9.09 -0.06
N ASP A 62 -9.09 -9.07 -0.42
CA ASP A 62 -8.08 -9.98 0.10
C ASP A 62 -7.35 -9.43 1.34
N ALA A 63 -7.62 -8.19 1.75
CA ALA A 63 -7.03 -7.56 2.93
C ALA A 63 -7.91 -7.74 4.16
N THR A 64 -7.30 -8.04 5.32
CA THR A 64 -8.02 -8.24 6.57
C THR A 64 -8.11 -6.96 7.40
N ASP A 65 -9.09 -6.91 8.30
CA ASP A 65 -9.24 -5.78 9.24
C ASP A 65 -8.02 -5.66 10.18
N GLU A 66 -7.35 -6.78 10.49
CA GLU A 66 -6.12 -6.80 11.28
C GLU A 66 -4.96 -6.14 10.51
N GLU A 67 -4.81 -6.44 9.22
CA GLU A 67 -3.80 -5.81 8.36
C GLU A 67 -4.06 -4.30 8.23
N VAL A 68 -5.33 -3.89 8.11
CA VAL A 68 -5.70 -2.47 8.07
C VAL A 68 -5.39 -1.77 9.39
N ALA A 69 -5.74 -2.38 10.52
CA ALA A 69 -5.44 -1.81 11.84
C ALA A 69 -3.92 -1.61 12.05
N GLU A 70 -3.10 -2.57 11.59
CA GLU A 70 -1.64 -2.45 11.63
C GLU A 70 -1.12 -1.29 10.77
N LEU A 71 -1.75 -1.01 9.62
CA LEU A 71 -1.39 0.13 8.77
C LEU A 71 -1.82 1.46 9.37
N VAL A 72 -2.99 1.52 10.01
CA VAL A 72 -3.47 2.71 10.73
C VAL A 72 -2.50 3.06 11.86
N GLU A 73 -2.19 2.10 12.73
CA GLU A 73 -1.25 2.30 13.85
C GLU A 73 0.12 2.75 13.33
N PHE A 74 0.61 2.13 12.24
CA PHE A 74 1.87 2.53 11.62
C PHE A 74 1.87 3.98 11.12
N VAL A 75 0.77 4.44 10.51
CA VAL A 75 0.68 5.82 10.01
C VAL A 75 0.57 6.79 11.19
N GLU A 76 -0.28 6.52 12.17
CA GLU A 76 -0.47 7.38 13.35
C GLU A 76 0.81 7.50 14.19
N GLU A 77 1.61 6.43 14.33
CA GLU A 77 2.88 6.47 15.06
C GLU A 77 3.98 7.25 14.33
N LYS A 78 3.98 7.24 13.00
CA LYS A 78 5.07 7.77 12.20
C LYS A 78 4.80 9.17 11.65
N PHE A 79 3.53 9.50 11.42
CA PHE A 79 3.05 10.72 10.80
C PHE A 79 1.99 11.36 11.72
N GLU A 80 2.43 11.95 12.82
CA GLU A 80 1.56 12.44 13.92
C GLU A 80 0.53 13.50 13.47
N ASP A 81 0.82 14.21 12.37
CA ASP A 81 -0.03 15.28 11.83
C ASP A 81 -1.04 14.78 10.77
N ALA A 82 -0.94 13.52 10.33
CA ALA A 82 -1.81 12.95 9.30
C ALA A 82 -3.04 12.25 9.91
N GLU A 83 -4.24 12.60 9.43
CA GLU A 83 -5.49 11.91 9.77
C GLU A 83 -5.68 10.69 8.87
N VAL A 84 -6.01 9.54 9.47
CA VAL A 84 -6.21 8.29 8.72
C VAL A 84 -7.69 7.98 8.56
N GLU A 85 -8.14 7.88 7.31
CA GLU A 85 -9.50 7.45 6.97
C GLU A 85 -9.48 6.05 6.35
N VAL A 86 -10.37 5.16 6.83
CA VAL A 86 -10.47 3.79 6.31
C VAL A 86 -11.83 3.57 5.67
N HIS A 87 -11.83 3.02 4.45
CA HIS A 87 -13.05 2.55 3.80
C HIS A 87 -12.91 1.15 3.21
N ALA A 88 -14.01 0.39 3.26
CA ALA A 88 -14.12 -0.88 2.58
C ALA A 88 -14.29 -0.65 1.07
N GLY A 89 -13.21 -0.83 0.31
CA GLY A 89 -13.20 -0.72 -1.15
C GLY A 89 -13.72 -1.98 -1.86
N ASN A 90 -13.58 -3.16 -1.22
CA ASN A 90 -13.96 -4.48 -1.75
C ASN A 90 -13.46 -4.68 -3.20
N GLN A 91 -12.20 -4.30 -3.45
CA GLN A 91 -11.60 -4.48 -4.75
C GLN A 91 -10.99 -5.87 -4.87
N PRO A 92 -11.29 -6.63 -5.93
CA PRO A 92 -10.80 -8.01 -6.08
C PRO A 92 -9.34 -8.11 -6.54
N VAL A 93 -8.77 -7.00 -7.06
CA VAL A 93 -7.42 -6.99 -7.67
C VAL A 93 -6.40 -6.29 -6.79
N TYR A 94 -6.81 -5.28 -6.03
CA TYR A 94 -5.91 -4.49 -5.20
C TYR A 94 -6.22 -4.76 -3.74
N SER A 95 -5.19 -5.17 -3.00
CA SER A 95 -5.31 -5.39 -1.55
C SER A 95 -5.47 -4.07 -0.80
N PHE A 96 -4.77 -3.04 -1.26
CA PHE A 96 -4.88 -1.69 -0.72
C PHE A 96 -4.82 -0.64 -1.82
N ILE A 97 -5.63 0.39 -1.72
CA ILE A 97 -5.43 1.66 -2.43
C ILE A 97 -5.26 2.76 -1.41
N PHE A 98 -4.28 3.63 -1.65
CA PHE A 98 -3.99 4.78 -0.81
C PHE A 98 -4.26 6.06 -1.59
N SER A 99 -4.86 7.03 -0.91
CA SER A 99 -4.88 8.43 -1.31
C SER A 99 -4.17 9.21 -0.21
N VAL A 100 -3.26 10.10 -0.60
CA VAL A 100 -2.57 11.01 0.32
C VAL A 100 -2.83 12.41 -0.19
N GLU A 101 -3.37 13.27 0.66
CA GLU A 101 -3.74 14.66 0.38
C GLU A 101 -3.00 15.63 1.30
#